data_AF-A0A919LKI6-F1
#
_entry.id   AF-A0A919LKI6-F1
#
_cell.length_a   1.000
_cell.length_b   1.000
_cell.length_c   1.000
_cell.angle_alpha   90.00
_cell.angle_beta   90.00
_cell.angle_gamma   90.00
#
_symmetry.space_group_name_H-M   'P 1'
#
loop_
_entity.id
_entity.type
_entity.pdbx_description
1 polymer ?
#
loop_
_entity_poly.entity_id
_entity_poly.type
_entity_poly.pdbx_seq_one_letter_code
_entity_poly.pdbx_strand_id
1 'polypeptide(L)'
;MANGQKIGAITSPMSEVESSVFRSKFKAAAVVLAVLSATTPLWAVGPASARSAGPPCAGSTAPLSVEESRLSWVLPDDADPTTPAPASFAQQMIEGGGLQDYGPAFTQALCRTPSLAAATALVKREGQDLWQAAVKRAQRRGQVTGDLPYSDDRPLYWTRLQSTATLRRWTPDFSLSDAQRSTLITAFDRASRGMSDIRFPSGKGVKRVIMSGFDPYTLDGGTTGSAAGTVGNNIRHGNPSGATALALDGTTYKTEDGQTAYIQAYTLPVNYTEFQAGYLEDTVGPLMRPGAQRVDASITVSQAGDSVFDLEQWNGRYHGVSPGNDHSQPCPTVNGAPQLAVDNHGCDSAVVDRWGGPKEFSLTDPPQWTTTTLPIAQMIKANTGASIPRPPGDEWPDQSVAFGVVWHTNYTEFPDCSSTQQVTRNNPPPTDYPPTTTPTPPDAGSCSYSGGGGNYLSNESAYRNTLLRDRMGLKIPAGHIHTPDMQRFERPFDVSDTTFDAWRLAIVAQAGNLIHVVADSS
;
A
#
# COMPACT_ATOMS: atom_id res chain seq x y z
N MET A 1 30.85 28.30 42.68
CA MET A 1 30.89 29.50 43.55
C MET A 1 30.12 30.59 42.82
N ALA A 2 28.82 30.73 43.11
CA ALA A 2 28.24 31.76 43.98
C ALA A 2 28.42 33.17 43.37
N ASN A 3 27.43 34.06 43.23
CA ASN A 3 26.01 34.13 43.59
C ASN A 3 25.51 35.46 42.95
N GLY A 4 24.22 35.65 42.66
CA GLY A 4 23.73 37.02 42.40
C GLY A 4 22.40 37.18 41.65
N GLN A 5 21.31 37.07 42.40
CA GLN A 5 19.90 37.17 42.02
C GLN A 5 19.36 38.63 42.07
N LYS A 6 18.35 38.97 41.25
CA LYS A 6 17.28 39.99 41.45
C LYS A 6 16.28 39.86 40.26
N ILE A 7 15.09 39.26 40.38
CA ILE A 7 13.80 39.71 40.95
C ILE A 7 13.33 41.09 40.42
N GLY A 8 12.20 41.06 39.70
CA GLY A 8 11.36 42.21 39.37
C GLY A 8 10.03 41.75 38.74
N ALA A 9 9.00 41.55 39.57
CA ALA A 9 7.62 41.30 39.17
C ALA A 9 6.89 42.63 38.93
N ILE A 10 6.04 42.72 37.91
CA ILE A 10 5.01 43.77 37.79
C ILE A 10 3.69 43.13 37.36
N THR A 11 2.66 43.48 38.12
CA THR A 11 1.26 43.06 38.10
C THR A 11 0.40 43.82 37.07
N SER A 12 -0.76 43.24 36.78
CA SER A 12 -1.88 43.60 35.87
C SER A 12 -2.39 45.07 35.89
N PRO A 13 -3.34 45.45 35.00
CA PRO A 13 -4.76 45.20 35.32
C PRO A 13 -5.68 44.78 34.16
N MET A 14 -6.82 44.21 34.57
CA MET A 14 -8.03 43.87 33.81
C MET A 14 -8.73 45.11 33.26
N SER A 15 -9.49 44.94 32.17
CA SER A 15 -10.75 45.69 31.96
C SER A 15 -11.77 44.82 31.22
N GLU A 16 -12.78 44.36 31.97
CA GLU A 16 -14.11 43.99 31.49
C GLU A 16 -14.87 45.25 31.05
N VAL A 17 -15.71 45.11 30.02
CA VAL A 17 -16.94 45.91 29.84
C VAL A 17 -18.03 44.98 29.32
N GLU A 18 -19.06 44.79 30.16
CA GLU A 18 -20.40 44.24 29.87
C GLU A 18 -21.16 45.16 28.87
N SER A 19 -22.28 44.87 28.22
CA SER A 19 -23.52 44.19 28.60
C SER A 19 -24.52 44.34 27.42
N SER A 20 -25.52 43.43 27.34
CA SER A 20 -26.95 43.67 27.00
C SER A 20 -27.52 42.37 26.38
N VAL A 21 -28.16 41.48 27.13
CA VAL A 21 -29.55 41.51 27.66
C VAL A 21 -30.63 41.57 26.57
N PHE A 22 -31.32 40.43 26.38
CA PHE A 22 -32.79 40.44 26.32
C PHE A 22 -33.35 39.24 27.08
N ARG A 23 -34.16 39.54 28.10
CA ARG A 23 -34.94 38.60 28.89
C ARG A 23 -36.27 38.35 28.19
N SER A 24 -36.79 37.13 28.28
CA SER A 24 -38.23 36.92 28.42
C SER A 24 -38.48 35.78 29.40
N LYS A 25 -39.25 36.10 30.43
CA LYS A 25 -39.70 35.21 31.52
C LYS A 25 -41.13 34.78 31.21
N PHE A 26 -41.48 33.53 31.47
CA PHE A 26 -42.81 33.18 31.94
C PHE A 26 -42.72 32.21 33.11
N LYS A 27 -43.34 32.59 34.23
CA LYS A 27 -43.47 31.80 35.46
C LYS A 27 -44.87 31.19 35.52
N ALA A 28 -44.90 29.91 35.86
CA ALA A 28 -45.75 29.21 36.82
C ALA A 28 -47.28 29.40 36.82
N ALA A 29 -48.00 28.27 36.77
CA ALA A 29 -49.02 27.94 37.76
C ALA A 29 -49.23 26.42 37.80
N ALA A 30 -49.00 25.82 38.96
CA ALA A 30 -49.42 24.46 39.30
C ALA A 30 -50.84 24.52 39.87
N VAL A 31 -51.73 23.66 39.37
CA VAL A 31 -53.00 23.31 40.03
C VAL A 31 -53.02 21.80 40.16
N VAL A 32 -53.04 21.35 41.41
CA VAL A 32 -53.20 19.96 41.83
C VAL A 32 -54.68 19.61 41.76
N LEU A 33 -55.05 18.60 40.97
CA LEU A 33 -56.30 17.88 41.14
C LEU A 33 -56.01 16.38 41.14
N ALA A 34 -56.16 15.77 42.31
CA ALA A 34 -56.04 14.34 42.51
C ALA A 34 -57.34 13.65 42.06
N VAL A 35 -57.24 12.75 41.07
CA VAL A 35 -58.27 11.75 40.77
C VAL A 35 -57.61 10.39 40.82
N LEU A 36 -57.95 9.60 41.84
CA LEU A 36 -57.60 8.18 41.92
C LEU A 36 -58.40 7.41 40.87
N SER A 37 -57.71 6.68 40.02
CA SER A 37 -58.31 5.64 39.16
C SER A 37 -57.30 4.52 38.99
N ALA A 38 -57.52 3.43 39.72
CA ALA A 38 -56.73 2.21 39.64
C ALA A 38 -56.90 1.57 38.26
N THR A 39 -55.84 1.54 37.46
CA THR A 39 -55.71 0.64 36.31
C THR A 39 -54.26 0.17 36.19
N THR A 40 -54.12 -1.12 35.90
CA THR A 40 -52.92 -1.96 35.88
C THR A 40 -51.78 -1.41 35.02
N PRO A 41 -50.49 -1.56 35.42
CA PRO A 41 -49.38 -1.20 34.55
C PRO A 41 -49.28 -2.20 33.40
N LEU A 42 -49.77 -1.80 32.22
CA LEU A 42 -49.28 -2.32 30.96
C LEU A 42 -47.82 -1.87 30.84
N TRP A 43 -46.90 -2.81 30.98
CA TRP A 43 -45.50 -2.60 30.61
C TRP A 43 -45.48 -2.29 29.11
N ALA A 44 -45.27 -1.01 28.77
CA ALA A 44 -44.92 -0.61 27.43
C ALA A 44 -43.52 -1.18 27.16
N VAL A 45 -43.48 -2.35 26.54
CA VAL A 45 -42.27 -2.88 25.92
C VAL A 45 -41.90 -1.87 24.84
N GLY A 46 -40.87 -1.06 25.08
CA GLY A 46 -40.31 -0.20 24.03
C GLY A 46 -39.98 -1.07 22.82
N PRO A 47 -40.03 -0.54 21.59
CA PRO A 47 -39.64 -1.31 20.43
C PRO A 47 -38.20 -1.75 20.69
N ALA A 48 -38.01 -3.06 20.86
CA ALA A 48 -36.69 -3.64 20.81
C ALA A 48 -36.13 -3.19 19.46
N SER A 49 -35.07 -2.37 19.49
CA SER A 49 -34.27 -2.10 18.31
C SER A 49 -33.80 -3.47 17.83
N ALA A 50 -34.51 -4.02 16.85
CA ALA A 50 -34.04 -5.15 16.09
C ALA A 50 -32.77 -4.64 15.42
N ARG A 51 -31.61 -4.89 16.03
CA ARG A 51 -30.38 -5.05 15.28
C ARG A 51 -30.76 -6.04 14.19
N SER A 52 -30.85 -5.57 12.95
CA SER A 52 -31.09 -6.46 11.82
C SER A 52 -30.07 -7.56 11.94
N ALA A 53 -30.51 -8.79 12.24
CA ALA A 53 -29.67 -9.94 12.03
C ALA A 53 -29.17 -9.80 10.60
N GLY A 54 -27.84 -9.78 10.42
CA GLY A 54 -27.25 -9.65 9.08
C GLY A 54 -27.89 -10.68 8.14
N PRO A 55 -27.90 -10.42 6.83
CA PRO A 55 -28.53 -11.34 5.90
C PRO A 55 -27.96 -12.76 6.11
N PRO A 56 -28.79 -13.81 6.10
CA PRO A 56 -28.43 -15.15 6.57
C PRO A 56 -27.24 -15.78 5.81
N CYS A 57 -26.89 -15.22 4.65
CA CYS A 57 -25.75 -15.64 3.84
C CYS A 57 -24.39 -15.16 4.37
N ALA A 58 -24.34 -14.18 5.28
CA ALA A 58 -23.11 -13.60 5.83
C ALA A 58 -22.97 -14.00 7.30
N GLY A 59 -22.50 -15.22 7.58
CA GLY A 59 -22.57 -15.75 8.95
C GLY A 59 -21.73 -16.98 9.27
N SER A 60 -20.87 -17.46 8.35
CA SER A 60 -19.94 -18.54 8.70
C SER A 60 -18.89 -18.05 9.71
N THR A 61 -18.54 -18.91 10.66
CA THR A 61 -17.44 -18.70 11.62
C THR A 61 -16.07 -19.11 11.04
N ALA A 62 -15.96 -19.23 9.71
CA ALA A 62 -14.70 -19.54 9.05
C ALA A 62 -13.57 -18.60 9.55
N PRO A 63 -12.38 -19.16 9.84
CA PRO A 63 -11.25 -18.37 10.29
C PRO A 63 -10.88 -17.35 9.20
N LEU A 64 -10.53 -16.15 9.65
CA LEU A 64 -9.99 -15.10 8.79
C LEU A 64 -8.52 -15.38 8.50
N SER A 65 -7.99 -14.79 7.43
CA SER A 65 -6.53 -14.69 7.29
C SER A 65 -5.93 -13.82 8.39
N VAL A 66 -4.61 -13.84 8.54
CA VAL A 66 -3.92 -12.99 9.52
C VAL A 66 -4.16 -11.52 9.17
N GLU A 67 -4.10 -11.16 7.89
CA GLU A 67 -4.45 -9.85 7.38
C GLU A 67 -5.88 -9.46 7.75
N GLU A 68 -6.86 -10.28 7.39
CA GLU A 68 -8.28 -10.01 7.65
C GLU A 68 -8.62 -9.91 9.14
N SER A 69 -7.86 -10.59 10.01
CA SER A 69 -8.05 -10.49 11.47
C SER A 69 -7.82 -9.09 12.03
N ARG A 70 -7.10 -8.22 11.30
CA ARG A 70 -6.83 -6.83 11.68
C ARG A 70 -8.03 -5.91 11.52
N LEU A 71 -9.10 -6.35 10.84
CA LEU A 71 -10.32 -5.56 10.65
C LEU A 71 -10.98 -5.11 11.97
N SER A 72 -10.76 -5.87 13.06
CA SER A 72 -11.28 -5.55 14.39
C SER A 72 -10.30 -4.78 15.28
N TRP A 73 -9.11 -4.42 14.79
CA TRP A 73 -8.10 -3.75 15.60
C TRP A 73 -8.48 -2.29 15.86
N VAL A 74 -8.29 -1.86 17.10
CA VAL A 74 -8.68 -0.54 17.60
C VAL A 74 -7.42 0.17 18.09
N LEU A 75 -7.23 1.43 17.69
CA LEU A 75 -6.18 2.29 18.24
C LEU A 75 -6.60 2.86 19.59
N PRO A 76 -5.66 3.30 20.44
CA PRO A 76 -5.98 4.26 21.49
C PRO A 76 -6.64 5.51 20.90
N ASP A 77 -7.51 6.15 21.67
CA ASP A 77 -8.01 7.48 21.31
C ASP A 77 -6.85 8.49 21.39
N ASP A 78 -6.76 9.41 20.43
CA ASP A 78 -5.65 10.36 20.37
C ASP A 78 -5.75 11.44 21.46
N ALA A 79 -6.98 11.86 21.79
CA ALA A 79 -7.23 12.87 22.82
C ALA A 79 -7.12 12.28 24.23
N ASP A 80 -7.51 11.01 24.42
CA ASP A 80 -7.31 10.25 25.66
C ASP A 80 -6.78 8.82 25.40
N PRO A 81 -5.45 8.64 25.34
CA PRO A 81 -4.80 7.33 25.10
C PRO A 81 -5.06 6.26 26.17
N THR A 82 -5.79 6.60 27.24
CA THR A 82 -6.25 5.63 28.25
C THR A 82 -7.54 4.94 27.84
N THR A 83 -8.19 5.42 26.77
CA THR A 83 -9.43 4.85 26.22
C THR A 83 -9.23 4.34 24.78
N PRO A 84 -9.96 3.29 24.35
CA PRO A 84 -9.97 2.88 22.95
C PRO A 84 -10.71 3.90 22.07
N ALA A 85 -10.25 4.08 20.82
CA ALA A 85 -10.97 4.82 19.81
C ALA A 85 -12.39 4.23 19.59
N PRO A 86 -13.37 5.05 19.19
CA PRO A 86 -14.79 4.63 19.13
C PRO A 86 -15.10 3.59 18.04
N ALA A 87 -14.19 3.38 17.08
CA ALA A 87 -14.34 2.45 15.97
C ALA A 87 -13.02 1.74 15.65
N SER A 88 -13.08 0.59 14.99
CA SER A 88 -11.86 -0.08 14.51
C SER A 88 -11.14 0.80 13.49
N PHE A 89 -9.82 0.64 13.38
CA PHE A 89 -9.04 1.42 12.42
C PHE A 89 -9.53 1.19 10.99
N ALA A 90 -9.87 -0.06 10.64
CA ALA A 90 -10.47 -0.39 9.35
C ALA A 90 -11.76 0.39 9.08
N GLN A 91 -12.66 0.49 10.07
CA GLN A 91 -13.90 1.24 9.94
C GLN A 91 -13.62 2.73 9.71
N GLN A 92 -12.68 3.32 10.47
CA GLN A 92 -12.27 4.71 10.28
C GLN A 92 -11.70 4.97 8.88
N MET A 93 -10.94 4.03 8.31
CA MET A 93 -10.39 4.14 6.94
C MET A 93 -11.48 4.04 5.87
N ILE A 94 -12.43 3.13 6.04
CA ILE A 94 -13.53 2.93 5.09
C ILE A 94 -14.47 4.14 5.09
N GLU A 95 -14.90 4.60 6.26
CA GLU A 95 -15.78 5.77 6.41
C GLU A 95 -15.08 7.07 6.02
N GLY A 96 -13.84 7.27 6.49
CA GLY A 96 -13.03 8.42 6.12
C GLY A 96 -12.67 8.47 4.63
N GLY A 97 -12.64 7.31 3.95
CA GLY A 97 -12.50 7.22 2.51
C GLY A 97 -13.79 7.48 1.73
N GLY A 98 -14.95 7.52 2.40
CA GLY A 98 -16.26 7.60 1.76
C GLY A 98 -16.73 6.29 1.12
N LEU A 99 -16.22 5.14 1.59
CA LEU A 99 -16.51 3.81 1.06
C LEU A 99 -17.45 2.98 1.97
N GLN A 100 -18.08 3.61 2.97
CA GLN A 100 -18.91 2.93 3.97
C GLN A 100 -20.08 2.12 3.39
N ASP A 101 -20.61 2.53 2.24
CA ASP A 101 -21.75 1.86 1.61
C ASP A 101 -21.34 0.67 0.74
N TYR A 102 -20.05 0.55 0.40
CA TYR A 102 -19.55 -0.50 -0.48
C TYR A 102 -19.72 -1.90 0.12
N GLY A 103 -19.25 -2.12 1.35
CA GLY A 103 -19.33 -3.42 2.03
C GLY A 103 -20.77 -3.95 2.19
N PRO A 104 -21.73 -3.14 2.69
CA PRO A 104 -23.13 -3.51 2.75
C PRO A 104 -23.74 -3.84 1.38
N ALA A 105 -23.47 -3.04 0.35
CA ALA A 105 -23.97 -3.28 -1.01
C ALA A 105 -23.40 -4.58 -1.60
N PHE A 106 -22.10 -4.80 -1.45
CA PHE A 106 -21.41 -6.01 -1.88
C PHE A 106 -21.99 -7.26 -1.21
N THR A 107 -22.21 -7.20 0.11
CA THR A 107 -22.82 -8.30 0.88
C THR A 107 -24.24 -8.60 0.40
N GLN A 108 -25.05 -7.57 0.15
CA GLN A 108 -26.40 -7.74 -0.38
C GLN A 108 -26.40 -8.38 -1.78
N ALA A 109 -25.46 -7.98 -2.64
CA ALA A 109 -25.30 -8.56 -3.98
C ALA A 109 -24.87 -10.03 -3.91
N LEU A 110 -23.94 -10.38 -3.01
CA LEU A 110 -23.53 -11.76 -2.78
C LEU A 110 -24.70 -12.63 -2.32
N CYS A 111 -25.51 -12.18 -1.36
CA CYS A 111 -26.67 -12.95 -0.88
C CYS A 111 -27.74 -13.20 -1.95
N ARG A 112 -27.78 -12.42 -3.02
CA ARG A 112 -28.73 -12.58 -4.13
C ARG A 112 -28.17 -13.39 -5.31
N THR A 113 -26.93 -13.85 -5.21
CA THR A 113 -26.24 -14.52 -6.31
C THR A 113 -26.67 -15.98 -6.42
N PRO A 114 -27.23 -16.43 -7.57
CA PRO A 114 -27.86 -17.75 -7.68
C PRO A 114 -26.89 -18.89 -8.04
N SER A 115 -25.65 -18.59 -8.42
CA SER A 115 -24.71 -19.61 -8.91
C SER A 115 -23.25 -19.16 -8.80
N LEU A 116 -22.32 -20.12 -8.89
CA LEU A 116 -20.88 -19.85 -8.94
C LEU A 116 -20.47 -18.96 -10.12
N ALA A 117 -21.09 -19.14 -11.29
CA ALA A 117 -20.81 -18.32 -12.47
C ALA A 117 -21.23 -16.86 -12.25
N ALA A 118 -22.42 -16.65 -11.66
CA ALA A 118 -22.89 -15.32 -11.28
C ALA A 118 -22.00 -14.70 -10.18
N ALA A 119 -21.55 -15.49 -9.21
CA ALA A 119 -20.63 -15.05 -8.17
C ALA A 119 -19.28 -14.61 -8.77
N THR A 120 -18.75 -15.39 -9.71
CA THR A 120 -17.50 -15.09 -10.41
C THR A 120 -17.61 -13.76 -11.18
N ALA A 121 -18.72 -13.53 -11.87
CA ALA A 121 -18.96 -12.27 -12.59
C ALA A 121 -19.12 -11.09 -11.62
N LEU A 122 -19.84 -11.30 -10.52
CA LEU A 122 -20.04 -10.31 -9.47
C LEU A 122 -18.70 -9.88 -8.86
N VAL A 123 -17.92 -10.80 -8.31
CA VAL A 123 -16.67 -10.45 -7.59
C VAL A 123 -15.64 -9.75 -8.47
N LYS A 124 -15.57 -10.10 -9.76
CA LYS A 124 -14.69 -9.40 -10.72
C LYS A 124 -15.15 -7.97 -10.95
N ARG A 125 -16.46 -7.76 -11.17
CA ARG A 125 -17.02 -6.43 -11.40
C ARG A 125 -16.86 -5.55 -10.16
N GLU A 126 -17.30 -6.03 -9.00
CA GLU A 126 -17.26 -5.25 -7.75
C GLU A 126 -15.80 -4.93 -7.37
N GLY A 127 -14.87 -5.88 -7.53
CA GLY A 127 -13.45 -5.61 -7.33
C GLY A 127 -12.93 -4.51 -8.26
N GLN A 128 -13.27 -4.56 -9.56
CA GLN A 128 -12.90 -3.51 -10.51
C GLN A 128 -13.54 -2.16 -10.16
N ASP A 129 -14.80 -2.14 -9.73
CA ASP A 129 -15.52 -0.93 -9.32
C ASP A 129 -14.86 -0.30 -8.08
N LEU A 130 -14.37 -1.12 -7.13
CA LEU A 130 -13.62 -0.65 -5.96
C LEU A 130 -12.29 0.01 -6.36
N TRP A 131 -11.52 -0.62 -7.26
CA TRP A 131 -10.29 -0.03 -7.81
C TRP A 131 -10.58 1.33 -8.46
N GLN A 132 -11.57 1.37 -9.35
CA GLN A 132 -11.93 2.59 -10.08
C GLN A 132 -12.46 3.69 -9.16
N ALA A 133 -13.17 3.34 -8.09
CA ALA A 133 -13.59 4.30 -7.07
C ALA A 133 -12.38 4.93 -6.36
N ALA A 134 -11.39 4.12 -5.98
CA ALA A 134 -10.15 4.59 -5.36
C ALA A 134 -9.32 5.49 -6.30
N VAL A 135 -9.18 5.10 -7.58
CA VAL A 135 -8.50 5.92 -8.61
C VAL A 135 -9.22 7.25 -8.82
N LYS A 136 -10.55 7.24 -9.00
CA LYS A 136 -11.34 8.48 -9.16
C LYS A 136 -11.16 9.42 -7.97
N ARG A 137 -11.15 8.86 -6.75
CA ARG A 137 -10.92 9.60 -5.51
C ARG A 137 -9.53 10.24 -5.48
N ALA A 138 -8.47 9.45 -5.72
CA ALA A 138 -7.08 9.91 -5.74
C ALA A 138 -6.82 10.99 -6.80
N GLN A 139 -7.53 10.92 -7.92
CA GLN A 139 -7.42 11.88 -9.03
C GLN A 139 -8.44 13.01 -8.97
N ARG A 140 -9.27 13.07 -7.91
CA ARG A 140 -10.34 14.08 -7.72
C ARG A 140 -11.28 14.17 -8.93
N ARG A 141 -11.55 13.03 -9.58
CA ARG A 141 -12.51 12.91 -10.68
C ARG A 141 -13.91 12.75 -10.10
N GLY A 142 -14.57 13.88 -9.83
CA GLY A 142 -15.90 13.94 -9.21
C GLY A 142 -15.84 14.44 -7.76
N GLN A 143 -16.94 14.26 -7.02
CA GLN A 143 -17.00 14.64 -5.61
C GLN A 143 -16.17 13.67 -4.78
N VAL A 144 -15.21 14.20 -4.02
CA VAL A 144 -14.52 13.44 -2.96
C VAL A 144 -15.38 13.48 -1.71
N THR A 145 -15.62 12.31 -1.11
CA THR A 145 -16.38 12.13 0.12
C THR A 145 -15.51 11.53 1.22
N GLY A 146 -15.97 11.66 2.47
CA GLY A 146 -15.21 11.26 3.66
C GLY A 146 -14.17 12.32 4.06
N ASP A 147 -13.62 12.15 5.26
CA ASP A 147 -12.76 13.15 5.90
C ASP A 147 -11.26 12.91 5.72
N LEU A 148 -10.86 11.76 5.16
CA LEU A 148 -9.45 11.47 4.88
C LEU A 148 -8.97 12.20 3.62
N PRO A 149 -7.68 12.54 3.53
CA PRO A 149 -7.12 13.13 2.32
C PRO A 149 -7.41 12.32 1.05
N TYR A 150 -7.73 12.99 -0.07
CA TYR A 150 -8.20 12.35 -1.31
C TYR A 150 -7.23 11.32 -1.92
N SER A 151 -5.92 11.49 -1.71
CA SER A 151 -4.84 10.64 -2.23
C SER A 151 -4.51 9.43 -1.34
N ASP A 152 -5.37 9.09 -0.37
CA ASP A 152 -5.08 8.04 0.65
C ASP A 152 -5.31 6.66 0.07
N ASP A 153 -4.29 5.81 0.18
CA ASP A 153 -4.29 4.44 -0.32
C ASP A 153 -4.97 3.46 0.66
N ARG A 154 -4.98 3.80 1.96
CA ARG A 154 -5.50 2.94 3.02
C ARG A 154 -6.99 2.62 2.88
N PRO A 155 -7.90 3.55 2.47
CA PRO A 155 -9.30 3.20 2.25
C PRO A 155 -9.53 2.05 1.26
N LEU A 156 -8.76 1.98 0.17
CA LEU A 156 -8.83 0.87 -0.78
C LEU A 156 -8.41 -0.45 -0.10
N TYR A 157 -7.27 -0.43 0.58
CA TYR A 157 -6.73 -1.59 1.27
C TYR A 157 -7.72 -2.20 2.27
N TRP A 158 -8.27 -1.38 3.18
CA TRP A 158 -9.18 -1.85 4.22
C TRP A 158 -10.55 -2.27 3.67
N THR A 159 -11.07 -1.59 2.65
CA THR A 159 -12.33 -1.99 2.00
C THR A 159 -12.19 -3.33 1.27
N ARG A 160 -11.05 -3.55 0.58
CA ARG A 160 -10.75 -4.83 -0.06
C ARG A 160 -10.67 -5.94 0.97
N LEU A 161 -9.98 -5.71 2.09
CA LEU A 161 -9.83 -6.69 3.16
C LEU A 161 -11.17 -7.05 3.84
N GLN A 162 -12.04 -6.05 4.07
CA GLN A 162 -13.40 -6.28 4.55
C GLN A 162 -14.19 -7.17 3.57
N SER A 163 -14.00 -6.95 2.27
CA SER A 163 -14.72 -7.66 1.22
C SER A 163 -14.23 -9.10 1.04
N THR A 164 -12.92 -9.37 1.13
CA THR A 164 -12.38 -10.73 1.12
C THR A 164 -12.79 -11.51 2.37
N ALA A 165 -12.84 -10.86 3.53
CA ALA A 165 -13.37 -11.45 4.77
C ALA A 165 -14.86 -11.83 4.62
N THR A 166 -15.66 -10.97 4.01
CA THR A 166 -17.06 -11.28 3.66
C THR A 166 -17.15 -12.50 2.74
N LEU A 167 -16.37 -12.54 1.65
CA LEU A 167 -16.34 -13.69 0.74
C LEU A 167 -15.90 -14.98 1.43
N ARG A 168 -14.97 -14.90 2.38
CA ARG A 168 -14.49 -16.05 3.15
C ARG A 168 -15.59 -16.64 4.04
N ARG A 169 -16.44 -15.78 4.60
CA ARG A 169 -17.53 -16.16 5.53
C ARG A 169 -18.91 -16.26 4.87
N TRP A 170 -18.98 -16.03 3.57
CA TRP A 170 -20.22 -16.09 2.78
C TRP A 170 -20.72 -17.54 2.62
N THR A 171 -21.99 -17.79 2.87
CA THR A 171 -22.64 -19.09 2.67
C THR A 171 -23.76 -18.92 1.65
N PRO A 172 -23.53 -19.29 0.37
CA PRO A 172 -24.58 -19.28 -0.65
C PRO A 172 -25.59 -20.42 -0.49
N ASP A 173 -26.75 -20.27 -1.14
CA ASP A 173 -27.78 -21.32 -1.26
C ASP A 173 -27.39 -22.45 -2.24
N PHE A 174 -26.29 -22.28 -2.99
CA PHE A 174 -25.72 -23.28 -3.88
C PHE A 174 -24.43 -23.88 -3.30
N SER A 175 -24.06 -25.09 -3.73
CA SER A 175 -22.83 -25.74 -3.27
C SER A 175 -21.59 -24.95 -3.70
N LEU A 176 -20.77 -24.54 -2.73
CA LEU A 176 -19.50 -23.84 -2.94
C LEU A 176 -18.39 -24.56 -2.18
N SER A 177 -17.44 -25.15 -2.90
CA SER A 177 -16.27 -25.77 -2.28
C SER A 177 -15.25 -24.73 -1.82
N ASP A 178 -14.34 -25.11 -0.91
CA ASP A 178 -13.26 -24.21 -0.45
C ASP A 178 -12.34 -23.76 -1.60
N ALA A 179 -12.08 -24.64 -2.58
CA ALA A 179 -11.30 -24.29 -3.76
C ALA A 179 -12.01 -23.25 -4.65
N GLN A 180 -13.33 -23.39 -4.83
CA GLN A 180 -14.13 -22.41 -5.57
C GLN A 180 -14.20 -21.08 -4.81
N ARG A 181 -14.35 -21.12 -3.49
CA ARG A 181 -14.30 -19.93 -2.62
C ARG A 181 -12.96 -19.21 -2.73
N SER A 182 -11.85 -19.94 -2.64
CA SER A 182 -10.51 -19.40 -2.82
C SER A 182 -10.38 -18.73 -4.20
N THR A 183 -10.88 -19.37 -5.26
CA THR A 183 -10.91 -18.80 -6.61
C THR A 183 -11.71 -17.48 -6.69
N LEU A 184 -12.85 -17.38 -5.99
CA LEU A 184 -13.64 -16.15 -5.92
C LEU A 184 -12.88 -15.04 -5.17
N ILE A 185 -12.21 -15.37 -4.06
CA ILE A 185 -11.38 -14.43 -3.29
C ILE A 185 -10.23 -13.92 -4.15
N THR A 186 -9.48 -14.81 -4.80
CA THR A 186 -8.40 -14.42 -5.74
C THR A 186 -8.92 -13.55 -6.88
N ALA A 187 -10.09 -13.87 -7.45
CA ALA A 187 -10.66 -13.07 -8.54
C ALA A 187 -11.04 -11.65 -8.06
N PHE A 188 -11.63 -11.52 -6.87
CA PHE A 188 -11.94 -10.22 -6.26
C PHE A 188 -10.66 -9.43 -5.96
N ASP A 189 -9.70 -10.08 -5.31
CA ASP A 189 -8.46 -9.48 -4.86
C ASP A 189 -7.65 -8.94 -6.05
N ARG A 190 -7.49 -9.73 -7.13
CA ARG A 190 -6.84 -9.25 -8.37
C ARG A 190 -7.59 -8.10 -9.04
N ALA A 191 -8.92 -8.16 -9.08
CA ALA A 191 -9.72 -7.10 -9.72
C ALA A 191 -9.63 -5.77 -8.95
N SER A 192 -9.69 -5.82 -7.62
CA SER A 192 -9.57 -4.65 -6.72
C SER A 192 -8.16 -4.07 -6.60
N ARG A 193 -7.17 -4.70 -7.24
CA ARG A 193 -5.79 -4.23 -7.39
C ARG A 193 -5.52 -3.50 -8.71
N GLY A 194 -6.54 -3.35 -9.57
CA GLY A 194 -6.38 -2.80 -10.92
C GLY A 194 -5.82 -3.78 -11.95
N MET A 195 -5.46 -5.02 -11.56
CA MET A 195 -4.85 -6.00 -12.48
C MET A 195 -5.77 -6.44 -13.63
N SER A 196 -7.08 -6.19 -13.50
CA SER A 196 -8.07 -6.45 -14.56
C SER A 196 -8.49 -5.20 -15.33
N ASP A 197 -8.08 -4.01 -14.89
CA ASP A 197 -8.49 -2.71 -15.44
C ASP A 197 -7.46 -2.10 -16.41
N ILE A 198 -6.31 -2.74 -16.60
CA ILE A 198 -5.25 -2.25 -17.50
C ILE A 198 -5.73 -2.24 -18.95
N ARG A 199 -5.74 -1.05 -19.57
CA ARG A 199 -6.15 -0.82 -20.97
C ARG A 199 -5.16 0.10 -21.67
N PHE A 200 -4.29 -0.48 -22.50
CA PHE A 200 -3.44 0.31 -23.40
C PHE A 200 -4.07 0.51 -24.77
N PRO A 201 -3.90 1.69 -25.40
CA PRO A 201 -4.29 1.88 -26.78
C PRO A 201 -3.41 1.04 -27.73
N SER A 202 -4.01 0.63 -28.84
CA SER A 202 -3.28 0.02 -29.96
C SER A 202 -2.74 1.09 -30.91
N GLY A 203 -1.68 0.77 -31.67
CA GLY A 203 -1.17 1.63 -32.74
C GLY A 203 0.16 2.30 -32.44
N LYS A 204 0.65 3.08 -33.42
CA LYS A 204 1.91 3.84 -33.34
C LYS A 204 1.66 5.23 -32.72
N GLY A 205 2.73 5.91 -32.31
CA GLY A 205 2.66 7.29 -31.81
C GLY A 205 2.16 7.43 -30.37
N VAL A 206 2.19 6.34 -29.61
CA VAL A 206 1.84 6.29 -28.19
C VAL A 206 2.92 5.51 -27.45
N LYS A 207 3.17 5.90 -26.20
CA LYS A 207 4.00 5.14 -25.26
C LYS A 207 3.11 4.45 -24.23
N ARG A 208 3.42 3.21 -23.87
CA ARG A 208 2.66 2.39 -22.92
C ARG A 208 3.52 2.11 -21.71
N VAL A 209 3.28 2.84 -20.64
CA VAL A 209 4.03 2.74 -19.40
C VAL A 209 3.17 1.99 -18.40
N ILE A 210 3.63 0.82 -17.96
CA ILE A 210 3.01 0.11 -16.85
C ILE A 210 3.83 0.34 -15.58
N MET A 211 3.14 0.58 -14.47
CA MET A 211 3.79 0.60 -13.16
C MET A 211 3.03 -0.19 -12.09
N SER A 212 3.73 -0.63 -11.05
CA SER A 212 3.10 -1.17 -9.84
C SER A 212 3.41 -0.32 -8.62
N GLY A 213 2.47 -0.29 -7.68
CA GLY A 213 2.71 0.06 -6.28
C GLY A 213 2.45 -1.13 -5.35
N PHE A 214 2.49 -0.92 -4.05
CA PHE A 214 2.18 -1.92 -3.03
C PHE A 214 1.10 -1.47 -2.06
N ASP A 215 0.48 -2.46 -1.43
CA ASP A 215 -0.39 -2.26 -0.27
C ASP A 215 0.38 -1.71 0.97
N PRO A 216 -0.34 -1.13 1.94
CA PRO A 216 0.15 -0.93 3.31
C PRO A 216 0.77 -2.19 3.92
N TYR A 217 1.80 -2.00 4.75
CA TYR A 217 2.53 -3.09 5.41
C TYR A 217 3.13 -2.66 6.75
N THR A 218 3.69 -3.63 7.48
CA THR A 218 4.20 -3.41 8.85
C THR A 218 3.10 -2.81 9.72
N LEU A 219 1.93 -3.43 9.74
CA LEU A 219 0.74 -2.94 10.46
C LEU A 219 0.75 -3.31 11.95
N ASP A 220 1.69 -4.17 12.35
CA ASP A 220 1.83 -4.69 13.71
C ASP A 220 2.87 -3.87 14.49
N GLY A 221 2.66 -3.71 15.79
CA GLY A 221 3.61 -3.02 16.68
C GLY A 221 3.47 -1.50 16.66
N GLY A 222 4.57 -0.80 16.93
CA GLY A 222 4.58 0.66 17.10
C GLY A 222 4.31 1.11 18.54
N THR A 223 4.16 2.42 18.73
CA THR A 223 3.82 3.01 20.03
C THR A 223 2.43 2.58 20.45
N THR A 224 2.29 2.14 21.71
CA THR A 224 1.02 1.73 22.31
C THR A 224 0.53 2.74 23.34
N GLY A 225 -0.78 2.84 23.52
CA GLY A 225 -1.41 3.54 24.64
C GLY A 225 -1.55 2.64 25.88
N SER A 226 -2.19 3.15 26.94
CA SER A 226 -2.51 2.38 28.15
C SER A 226 -3.91 1.75 28.13
N ALA A 227 -4.71 2.07 27.12
CA ALA A 227 -6.04 1.50 26.90
C ALA A 227 -5.97 -0.03 26.70
N ALA A 228 -6.79 -0.77 27.47
CA ALA A 228 -6.89 -2.22 27.28
C ALA A 228 -7.56 -2.56 25.95
N GLY A 229 -7.03 -3.56 25.23
CA GLY A 229 -7.61 -4.06 23.99
C GLY A 229 -7.24 -3.28 22.72
N THR A 230 -6.36 -2.27 22.83
CA THR A 230 -5.87 -1.50 21.68
C THR A 230 -4.56 -2.05 21.12
N VAL A 231 -4.27 -1.74 19.86
CA VAL A 231 -3.01 -2.11 19.17
C VAL A 231 -2.04 -0.93 19.10
N GLY A 232 -0.79 -1.21 18.71
CA GLY A 232 0.19 -0.16 18.46
C GLY A 232 -0.08 0.60 17.16
N ASN A 233 0.53 1.78 17.06
CA ASN A 233 0.20 2.78 16.04
C ASN A 233 0.75 2.51 14.64
N ASN A 234 1.49 1.41 14.42
CA ASN A 234 1.95 0.98 13.10
C ASN A 234 0.79 0.62 12.16
N ILE A 235 -0.38 0.25 12.69
CA ILE A 235 -1.59 0.01 11.88
C ILE A 235 -1.97 1.22 11.00
N ARG A 236 -1.49 2.42 11.35
CA ARG A 236 -1.71 3.66 10.59
C ARG A 236 -0.89 3.77 9.31
N HIS A 237 0.10 2.91 9.10
CA HIS A 237 0.95 2.93 7.92
C HIS A 237 0.13 2.92 6.63
N GLY A 238 0.43 3.86 5.72
CA GLY A 238 0.02 3.74 4.32
C GLY A 238 1.20 3.30 3.45
N ASN A 239 1.07 3.36 2.13
CA ASN A 239 2.18 3.08 1.23
C ASN A 239 2.21 4.09 0.08
N PRO A 240 3.27 4.93 -0.02
CA PRO A 240 3.34 5.97 -1.04
C PRO A 240 3.42 5.40 -2.45
N SER A 241 3.91 4.16 -2.61
CA SER A 241 3.87 3.49 -3.91
C SER A 241 2.45 3.12 -4.34
N GLY A 242 1.60 2.68 -3.40
CA GLY A 242 0.17 2.45 -3.63
C GLY A 242 -0.58 3.74 -3.93
N ALA A 243 -0.30 4.81 -3.17
CA ALA A 243 -0.85 6.14 -3.44
C ALA A 243 -0.42 6.66 -4.84
N THR A 244 0.83 6.42 -5.23
CA THR A 244 1.35 6.77 -6.57
C THR A 244 0.61 6.00 -7.67
N ALA A 245 0.38 4.69 -7.49
CA ALA A 245 -0.38 3.89 -8.44
C ALA A 245 -1.80 4.46 -8.66
N LEU A 246 -2.51 4.80 -7.59
CA LEU A 246 -3.85 5.40 -7.68
C LEU A 246 -3.82 6.79 -8.36
N ALA A 247 -2.81 7.61 -8.08
CA ALA A 247 -2.67 8.93 -8.66
C ALA A 247 -2.38 8.89 -10.17
N LEU A 248 -1.68 7.86 -10.66
CA LEU A 248 -1.22 7.78 -12.05
C LEU A 248 -2.05 6.85 -12.94
N ASP A 249 -2.85 5.93 -12.40
CA ASP A 249 -3.60 4.98 -13.22
C ASP A 249 -4.54 5.66 -14.21
N GLY A 250 -4.45 5.31 -15.49
CA GLY A 250 -5.29 5.91 -16.54
C GLY A 250 -5.00 7.38 -16.82
N THR A 251 -3.86 7.92 -16.36
CA THR A 251 -3.39 9.25 -16.76
C THR A 251 -2.63 9.20 -18.08
N THR A 252 -2.49 10.37 -18.70
CA THR A 252 -1.69 10.53 -19.91
C THR A 252 -0.68 11.65 -19.73
N TYR A 253 0.49 11.48 -20.32
CA TYR A 253 1.56 12.45 -20.34
C TYR A 253 2.00 12.73 -21.77
N LYS A 254 2.36 13.99 -22.07
CA LYS A 254 2.89 14.37 -23.38
C LYS A 254 4.41 14.33 -23.30
N THR A 255 5.03 13.37 -23.97
CA THR A 255 6.48 13.19 -23.95
C THR A 255 7.20 14.30 -24.71
N GLU A 256 8.50 14.48 -24.44
CA GLU A 256 9.35 15.48 -25.10
C GLU A 256 9.36 15.34 -26.62
N ASP A 257 9.28 14.11 -27.14
CA ASP A 257 9.22 13.81 -28.58
C ASP A 257 7.82 14.03 -29.20
N GLY A 258 6.85 14.46 -28.40
CA GLY A 258 5.49 14.75 -28.83
C GLY A 258 4.57 13.52 -28.93
N GLN A 259 4.95 12.35 -28.42
CA GLN A 259 4.02 11.22 -28.28
C GLN A 259 3.13 11.37 -27.04
N THR A 260 2.04 10.60 -26.98
CA THR A 260 1.22 10.51 -25.76
C THR A 260 1.59 9.22 -25.04
N ALA A 261 2.14 9.35 -23.84
CA ALA A 261 2.31 8.24 -22.91
C ALA A 261 1.00 7.97 -22.18
N TYR A 262 0.59 6.71 -22.18
CA TYR A 262 -0.52 6.19 -21.38
C TYR A 262 0.10 5.45 -20.22
N ILE A 263 -0.28 5.86 -19.00
CA ILE A 263 0.20 5.24 -17.78
C ILE A 263 -0.91 4.36 -17.23
N GLN A 264 -0.60 3.09 -16.98
CA GLN A 264 -1.50 2.15 -16.33
C GLN A 264 -0.81 1.64 -15.08
N ALA A 265 -1.56 1.57 -13.98
CA ALA A 265 -1.00 1.14 -12.71
C ALA A 265 -1.85 0.04 -12.06
N TYR A 266 -1.21 -0.70 -11.16
CA TYR A 266 -1.84 -1.72 -10.34
C TYR A 266 -1.12 -1.82 -8.99
N THR A 267 -1.72 -2.47 -7.99
CA THR A 267 -1.10 -2.67 -6.68
C THR A 267 -0.78 -4.14 -6.40
N LEU A 268 0.42 -4.41 -5.91
CA LEU A 268 0.88 -5.73 -5.50
C LEU A 268 0.56 -5.96 -4.01
N PRO A 269 0.22 -7.21 -3.63
CA PRO A 269 0.09 -7.58 -2.23
C PRO A 269 1.46 -7.59 -1.57
N VAL A 270 1.47 -7.37 -0.25
CA VAL A 270 2.67 -7.54 0.56
C VAL A 270 2.67 -8.95 1.17
N ASN A 271 2.67 -9.98 0.30
CA ASN A 271 2.66 -11.40 0.67
C ASN A 271 3.36 -12.27 -0.39
N TYR A 272 4.13 -13.29 0.04
CA TYR A 272 4.86 -14.17 -0.89
C TYR A 272 3.96 -15.15 -1.64
N THR A 273 2.84 -15.58 -1.04
CA THR A 273 1.91 -16.56 -1.62
C THR A 273 1.39 -16.12 -3.00
N GLU A 274 1.02 -14.85 -3.14
CA GLU A 274 0.49 -14.27 -4.37
C GLU A 274 1.60 -14.09 -5.43
N PHE A 275 2.82 -13.72 -5.02
CA PHE A 275 3.98 -13.71 -5.93
C PHE A 275 4.29 -15.11 -6.45
N GLN A 276 4.30 -16.13 -5.58
CA GLN A 276 4.47 -17.54 -5.97
C GLN A 276 3.34 -18.02 -6.90
N ALA A 277 2.12 -17.50 -6.71
CA ALA A 277 0.99 -17.77 -7.61
C ALA A 277 1.11 -17.06 -8.98
N GLY A 278 2.07 -16.14 -9.15
CA GLY A 278 2.35 -15.44 -10.41
C GLY A 278 1.57 -14.15 -10.60
N TYR A 279 1.19 -13.44 -9.53
CA TYR A 279 0.40 -12.20 -9.62
C TYR A 279 1.02 -11.14 -10.53
N LEU A 280 2.33 -10.92 -10.41
CA LEU A 280 3.05 -9.94 -11.22
C LEU A 280 3.12 -10.40 -12.67
N GLU A 281 3.59 -11.64 -12.88
CA GLU A 281 3.87 -12.16 -14.21
C GLU A 281 2.59 -12.35 -15.03
N ASP A 282 1.50 -12.79 -14.41
CA ASP A 282 0.19 -12.88 -15.09
C ASP A 282 -0.40 -11.53 -15.46
N THR A 283 -0.03 -10.46 -14.73
CA THR A 283 -0.52 -9.11 -14.99
C THR A 283 0.31 -8.44 -16.09
N VAL A 284 1.64 -8.51 -15.99
CA VAL A 284 2.56 -7.78 -16.88
C VAL A 284 3.00 -8.62 -18.07
N GLY A 285 3.17 -9.92 -17.90
CA GLY A 285 3.66 -10.84 -18.93
C GLY A 285 2.86 -10.81 -20.23
N PRO A 286 1.52 -10.76 -20.22
CA PRO A 286 0.73 -10.63 -21.44
C PRO A 286 1.05 -9.34 -22.22
N LEU A 287 1.44 -8.29 -21.50
CA LEU A 287 1.77 -6.97 -22.03
C LEU A 287 3.22 -6.86 -22.49
N MET A 288 4.08 -7.83 -22.16
CA MET A 288 5.46 -7.90 -22.68
C MET A 288 5.57 -8.79 -23.93
N ARG A 289 4.57 -9.63 -24.21
CA ARG A 289 4.52 -10.42 -25.44
C ARG A 289 4.37 -9.52 -26.68
N PRO A 290 4.87 -9.95 -27.86
CA PRO A 290 4.62 -9.24 -29.12
C PRO A 290 3.12 -9.01 -29.34
N GLY A 291 2.72 -7.76 -29.54
CA GLY A 291 1.32 -7.38 -29.73
C GLY A 291 1.12 -5.87 -29.84
N ALA A 292 -0.06 -5.45 -30.30
CA ALA A 292 -0.38 -4.04 -30.52
C ALA A 292 -0.48 -3.20 -29.24
N GLN A 293 -0.55 -3.86 -28.08
CA GLN A 293 -0.64 -3.26 -26.75
C GLN A 293 0.62 -3.53 -25.90
N ARG A 294 1.71 -3.98 -26.53
CA ARG A 294 2.94 -4.31 -25.81
C ARG A 294 3.52 -3.07 -25.13
N VAL A 295 3.89 -3.17 -23.85
CA VAL A 295 4.45 -2.06 -23.07
C VAL A 295 5.78 -1.55 -23.63
N ASP A 296 5.97 -0.25 -23.51
CA ASP A 296 7.20 0.47 -23.87
C ASP A 296 8.07 0.76 -22.62
N ALA A 297 7.51 0.66 -21.41
CA ALA A 297 8.26 0.66 -20.15
C ALA A 297 7.51 -0.10 -19.04
N SER A 298 8.24 -0.70 -18.09
CA SER A 298 7.67 -1.47 -16.96
C SER A 298 8.39 -1.18 -15.64
N ILE A 299 7.74 -0.47 -14.72
CA ILE A 299 8.36 0.03 -13.49
C ILE A 299 7.68 -0.61 -12.29
N THR A 300 8.46 -1.01 -11.29
CA THR A 300 7.93 -1.37 -9.96
C THR A 300 8.33 -0.29 -8.98
N VAL A 301 7.40 0.13 -8.11
CA VAL A 301 7.64 1.17 -7.11
C VAL A 301 7.32 0.61 -5.73
N SER A 302 8.19 0.87 -4.75
CA SER A 302 8.00 0.48 -3.36
C SER A 302 8.45 1.57 -2.41
N GLN A 303 8.03 1.48 -1.15
CA GLN A 303 8.53 2.36 -0.09
C GLN A 303 9.85 1.82 0.48
N ALA A 304 10.84 2.69 0.65
CA ALA A 304 12.04 2.43 1.45
C ALA A 304 12.02 3.29 2.74
N GLY A 305 13.20 3.63 3.25
CA GLY A 305 13.37 4.55 4.37
C GLY A 305 13.79 5.94 3.91
N ASP A 306 14.07 6.81 4.89
CA ASP A 306 14.75 8.09 4.71
C ASP A 306 14.05 9.08 3.75
N SER A 307 14.78 10.13 3.33
CA SER A 307 14.29 11.25 2.51
C SER A 307 14.86 11.21 1.09
N VAL A 308 14.87 10.04 0.44
CA VAL A 308 15.51 9.82 -0.86
C VAL A 308 14.73 8.82 -1.73
N PHE A 309 14.77 9.04 -3.05
CA PHE A 309 14.38 8.06 -4.05
C PHE A 309 15.60 7.25 -4.50
N ASP A 310 15.55 5.94 -4.31
CA ASP A 310 16.58 5.01 -4.73
C ASP A 310 16.23 4.38 -6.08
N LEU A 311 17.08 4.60 -7.08
CA LEU A 311 16.98 3.94 -8.39
C LEU A 311 17.80 2.66 -8.37
N GLU A 312 17.13 1.52 -8.21
CA GLU A 312 17.81 0.25 -7.93
C GLU A 312 18.53 -0.32 -9.16
N GLN A 313 19.80 -0.66 -8.99
CA GLN A 313 20.64 -1.24 -10.04
C GLN A 313 20.51 -2.77 -10.15
N TRP A 314 20.51 -3.46 -9.00
CA TRP A 314 20.61 -4.91 -8.89
C TRP A 314 19.41 -5.48 -8.14
N ASN A 315 18.79 -6.50 -8.73
CA ASN A 315 17.68 -7.24 -8.12
C ASN A 315 18.12 -8.69 -7.90
N GLY A 316 18.01 -9.19 -6.67
CA GLY A 316 18.41 -10.54 -6.29
C GLY A 316 17.24 -11.52 -6.38
N ARG A 317 17.53 -12.80 -6.64
CA ARG A 317 16.56 -13.90 -6.62
C ARG A 317 16.30 -14.43 -5.19
N TYR A 318 16.60 -13.71 -4.11
CA TYR A 318 16.51 -14.24 -2.75
C TYR A 318 15.34 -13.65 -1.94
N HIS A 319 14.59 -14.52 -1.28
CA HIS A 319 13.57 -14.22 -0.28
C HIS A 319 14.23 -13.88 1.05
N GLY A 320 14.01 -12.67 1.51
CA GLY A 320 14.48 -12.19 2.78
C GLY A 320 13.80 -12.84 3.96
N VAL A 321 14.24 -12.42 5.14
CA VAL A 321 13.85 -13.02 6.42
C VAL A 321 12.60 -12.39 7.00
N SER A 322 12.01 -11.38 6.36
CA SER A 322 10.83 -10.68 6.88
C SER A 322 9.52 -11.34 6.41
N PRO A 323 8.54 -11.53 7.31
CA PRO A 323 7.23 -12.07 6.94
C PRO A 323 6.38 -11.07 6.17
N GLY A 324 5.51 -11.56 5.28
CA GLY A 324 4.44 -10.77 4.65
C GLY A 324 3.31 -10.41 5.62
N ASN A 325 2.29 -9.68 5.13
CA ASN A 325 1.12 -9.25 5.90
C ASN A 325 0.30 -10.43 6.49
N ASP A 326 0.29 -11.58 5.81
CA ASP A 326 -0.30 -12.84 6.27
C ASP A 326 0.67 -13.73 7.06
N HIS A 327 1.81 -13.17 7.47
CA HIS A 327 2.90 -13.84 8.17
C HIS A 327 3.58 -14.99 7.39
N SER A 328 3.35 -15.07 6.07
CA SER A 328 4.11 -15.97 5.21
C SER A 328 5.59 -15.56 5.20
N GLN A 329 6.48 -16.52 5.45
CA GLN A 329 7.92 -16.30 5.58
C GLN A 329 8.66 -17.51 4.98
N PRO A 330 8.93 -17.53 3.67
CA PRO A 330 9.54 -18.67 3.00
C PRO A 330 10.97 -18.99 3.45
N CYS A 331 11.71 -17.98 3.91
CA CYS A 331 13.12 -18.08 4.24
C CYS A 331 13.48 -17.43 5.60
N PRO A 332 12.99 -17.96 6.74
CA PRO A 332 13.34 -17.45 8.06
C PRO A 332 14.84 -17.65 8.37
N THR A 333 15.39 -16.96 9.37
CA THR A 333 16.72 -17.32 9.88
C THR A 333 16.67 -18.60 10.69
N VAL A 334 17.73 -19.41 10.61
CA VAL A 334 17.88 -20.63 11.43
C VAL A 334 19.09 -20.42 12.33
N ASN A 335 18.88 -20.43 13.64
CA ASN A 335 19.92 -20.14 14.65
C ASN A 335 20.65 -18.80 14.41
N GLY A 336 19.93 -17.80 13.88
CA GLY A 336 20.50 -16.47 13.57
C GLY A 336 21.30 -16.41 12.26
N ALA A 337 21.43 -17.52 11.53
CA ALA A 337 22.06 -17.56 10.21
C ALA A 337 21.02 -17.49 9.07
N PRO A 338 21.37 -16.88 7.93
CA PRO A 338 20.56 -17.01 6.71
C PRO A 338 20.58 -18.45 6.23
N GLN A 339 19.54 -18.84 5.49
CA GLN A 339 19.49 -20.14 4.82
C GLN A 339 20.06 -20.02 3.41
N LEU A 340 20.49 -21.15 2.84
CA LEU A 340 20.99 -21.20 1.46
C LEU A 340 19.93 -21.78 0.56
N ALA A 341 19.77 -21.20 -0.63
CA ALA A 341 18.79 -21.65 -1.62
C ALA A 341 19.03 -23.10 -2.08
N VAL A 342 20.26 -23.62 -1.94
CA VAL A 342 20.60 -25.02 -2.25
C VAL A 342 19.97 -26.02 -1.28
N ASP A 343 19.72 -25.60 -0.03
CA ASP A 343 19.16 -26.45 1.02
C ASP A 343 17.67 -26.16 1.25
N ASN A 344 17.28 -24.89 1.12
CA ASN A 344 15.89 -24.44 1.16
C ASN A 344 15.57 -23.69 -0.13
N HIS A 345 15.03 -24.40 -1.12
CA HIS A 345 14.64 -23.82 -2.41
C HIS A 345 13.61 -22.69 -2.27
N GLY A 346 12.84 -22.70 -1.18
CA GLY A 346 11.91 -21.63 -0.81
C GLY A 346 12.59 -20.34 -0.36
N CYS A 347 13.92 -20.27 -0.39
CA CYS A 347 14.68 -19.03 -0.26
C CYS A 347 14.91 -18.31 -1.59
N ASP A 348 14.65 -18.95 -2.74
CA ASP A 348 14.75 -18.28 -4.03
C ASP A 348 13.38 -17.84 -4.55
N SER A 349 13.32 -16.62 -5.11
CA SER A 349 12.18 -16.12 -5.87
C SER A 349 11.87 -17.07 -7.03
N ALA A 350 10.76 -17.80 -6.92
CA ALA A 350 10.29 -18.73 -7.95
C ALA A 350 9.31 -18.06 -8.91
N VAL A 351 9.63 -18.03 -10.20
CA VAL A 351 8.70 -17.63 -11.26
C VAL A 351 7.85 -18.85 -11.66
N VAL A 352 6.58 -18.62 -11.97
CA VAL A 352 5.68 -19.70 -12.43
C VAL A 352 6.09 -20.24 -13.81
N ASP A 353 5.85 -21.53 -14.03
CA ASP A 353 6.28 -22.28 -15.24
C ASP A 353 5.84 -21.63 -16.56
N ARG A 354 4.59 -21.14 -16.61
CA ARG A 354 3.98 -20.46 -17.77
C ARG A 354 4.67 -19.14 -18.15
N TRP A 355 5.54 -18.61 -17.30
CA TRP A 355 6.37 -17.43 -17.53
C TRP A 355 7.87 -17.74 -17.55
N GLY A 356 8.24 -19.00 -17.76
CA GLY A 356 9.63 -19.41 -17.93
C GLY A 356 10.36 -19.72 -16.62
N GLY A 357 9.62 -20.00 -15.54
CA GLY A 357 10.19 -20.67 -14.38
C GLY A 357 10.45 -22.16 -14.68
N PRO A 358 11.49 -22.77 -14.10
CA PRO A 358 11.73 -24.20 -14.26
C PRO A 358 10.68 -25.01 -13.49
N LYS A 359 10.34 -26.21 -14.00
CA LYS A 359 9.39 -27.11 -13.32
C LYS A 359 9.95 -27.71 -12.03
N GLU A 360 11.26 -27.93 -12.03
CA GLU A 360 12.03 -28.38 -10.89
C GLU A 360 12.98 -27.25 -10.48
N PHE A 361 13.38 -27.21 -9.21
CA PHE A 361 14.31 -26.18 -8.75
C PHE A 361 15.63 -26.22 -9.54
N SER A 362 16.11 -25.04 -9.90
CA SER A 362 17.44 -24.82 -10.44
C SER A 362 18.03 -23.58 -9.76
N LEU A 363 19.25 -23.73 -9.26
CA LEU A 363 19.98 -22.65 -8.60
C LEU A 363 20.41 -21.55 -9.59
N THR A 364 20.62 -21.90 -10.85
CA THR A 364 21.19 -21.01 -11.87
C THR A 364 20.20 -20.59 -12.94
N ASP A 365 19.02 -21.19 -12.99
CA ASP A 365 17.94 -20.82 -13.90
C ASP A 365 16.62 -20.68 -13.12
N PRO A 366 16.03 -19.47 -13.04
CA PRO A 366 16.51 -18.19 -13.58
C PRO A 366 17.81 -17.67 -12.90
N PRO A 367 18.51 -16.67 -13.48
CA PRO A 367 19.79 -16.18 -12.94
C PRO A 367 19.64 -15.57 -11.55
N GLN A 368 20.66 -15.68 -10.70
CA GLN A 368 20.64 -15.15 -9.33
C GLN A 368 20.48 -13.62 -9.25
N TRP A 369 20.86 -12.92 -10.32
CA TRP A 369 20.77 -11.46 -10.42
C TRP A 369 20.10 -11.05 -11.72
N THR A 370 19.28 -10.01 -11.65
CA THR A 370 18.86 -9.23 -12.81
C THR A 370 19.21 -7.77 -12.61
N THR A 371 19.26 -7.00 -13.69
CA THR A 371 19.69 -5.59 -13.64
C THR A 371 18.64 -4.65 -14.22
N THR A 372 18.61 -3.42 -13.70
CA THR A 372 17.76 -2.37 -14.23
C THR A 372 18.18 -1.95 -15.64
N THR A 373 17.20 -1.50 -16.41
CA THR A 373 17.39 -0.78 -17.68
C THR A 373 16.69 0.58 -17.63
N LEU A 374 16.32 1.05 -16.43
CA LEU A 374 15.83 2.41 -16.24
C LEU A 374 16.87 3.43 -16.73
N PRO A 375 16.43 4.59 -17.25
CA PRO A 375 17.31 5.64 -17.74
C PRO A 375 17.90 6.45 -16.57
N ILE A 376 18.77 5.82 -15.76
CA ILE A 376 19.29 6.36 -14.49
C ILE A 376 19.84 7.78 -14.64
N ALA A 377 20.67 8.01 -15.68
CA ALA A 377 21.27 9.32 -15.94
C ALA A 377 20.21 10.41 -16.14
N GLN A 378 19.18 10.10 -16.92
CA GLN A 378 18.09 11.02 -17.24
C GLN A 378 17.23 11.28 -16.01
N MET A 379 16.90 10.24 -15.23
CA MET A 379 16.09 10.36 -14.02
C MET A 379 16.75 11.23 -12.95
N ILE A 380 18.06 11.09 -12.74
CA ILE A 380 18.82 11.95 -11.82
C ILE A 380 18.92 13.38 -12.36
N LYS A 381 19.27 13.54 -13.65
CA LYS A 381 19.42 14.86 -14.29
C LYS A 381 18.12 15.67 -14.32
N ALA A 382 16.97 15.01 -14.39
CA ALA A 382 15.67 15.66 -14.49
C ALA A 382 15.30 16.51 -13.28
N ASN A 383 15.99 16.32 -12.14
CA ASN A 383 15.79 17.10 -10.92
C ASN A 383 14.31 17.13 -10.48
N THR A 384 13.68 15.96 -10.45
CA THR A 384 12.22 15.78 -10.39
C THR A 384 11.54 16.36 -9.16
N GLY A 385 12.31 16.66 -8.11
CA GLY A 385 11.85 17.29 -6.87
C GLY A 385 11.85 18.83 -6.89
N ALA A 386 12.42 19.49 -7.89
CA ALA A 386 12.64 20.95 -7.88
C ALA A 386 11.35 21.79 -7.89
N SER A 387 10.26 21.23 -8.41
CA SER A 387 8.94 21.89 -8.47
C SER A 387 7.98 21.43 -7.38
N ILE A 388 8.44 20.53 -6.50
CA ILE A 388 7.60 19.89 -5.50
C ILE A 388 7.78 20.60 -4.15
N PRO A 389 6.70 20.97 -3.45
CA PRO A 389 6.79 21.50 -2.10
C PRO A 389 7.50 20.50 -1.19
N ARG A 390 8.55 20.97 -0.52
CA ARG A 390 9.32 20.15 0.41
C ARG A 390 8.52 19.92 1.70
N PRO A 391 8.31 18.67 2.13
CA PRO A 391 7.49 18.40 3.32
C PRO A 391 8.26 18.72 4.62
N PRO A 392 7.55 18.97 5.73
CA PRO A 392 8.19 19.27 7.02
C PRO A 392 9.09 18.13 7.48
N GLY A 393 10.36 18.44 7.78
CA GLY A 393 11.32 17.46 8.27
C GLY A 393 12.01 16.62 7.19
N ASP A 394 11.87 16.94 5.90
CA ASP A 394 12.72 16.35 4.85
C ASP A 394 14.21 16.71 5.10
N GLU A 395 15.04 15.68 5.29
CA GLU A 395 16.45 15.80 5.68
C GLU A 395 17.42 15.77 4.49
N TRP A 396 16.94 15.74 3.24
CA TRP A 396 17.82 15.72 2.05
C TRP A 396 18.76 16.95 1.99
N PRO A 397 20.08 16.82 1.78
CA PRO A 397 20.99 17.96 1.90
C PRO A 397 20.72 19.14 0.96
N ASP A 398 20.30 18.87 -0.28
CA ASP A 398 19.94 19.93 -1.23
C ASP A 398 18.52 20.43 -0.95
N GLN A 399 18.43 21.64 -0.40
CA GLN A 399 17.15 22.28 -0.05
C GLN A 399 16.37 22.83 -1.25
N SER A 400 16.95 22.82 -2.47
CA SER A 400 16.29 23.31 -3.68
C SER A 400 15.31 22.30 -4.30
N VAL A 401 15.26 21.08 -3.77
CA VAL A 401 14.39 19.98 -4.23
C VAL A 401 13.63 19.38 -3.05
N ALA A 402 12.46 18.80 -3.31
CA ALA A 402 11.95 17.74 -2.43
C ALA A 402 12.74 16.47 -2.73
N PHE A 403 13.29 15.82 -1.70
CA PHE A 403 14.00 14.53 -1.76
C PHE A 403 15.14 14.36 -2.78
N GLY A 404 16.12 13.54 -2.44
CA GLY A 404 17.16 13.13 -3.39
C GLY A 404 16.65 12.13 -4.42
N VAL A 405 17.36 12.00 -5.55
CA VAL A 405 17.24 10.85 -6.45
C VAL A 405 18.65 10.29 -6.66
N VAL A 406 18.89 9.06 -6.23
CA VAL A 406 20.23 8.46 -6.23
C VAL A 406 20.28 7.16 -7.01
N TRP A 407 21.45 6.84 -7.55
CA TRP A 407 21.69 5.56 -8.19
C TRP A 407 22.09 4.52 -7.13
N HIS A 408 21.14 3.67 -6.76
CA HIS A 408 21.31 2.74 -5.67
C HIS A 408 21.94 1.43 -6.16
N THR A 409 23.22 1.23 -5.82
CA THR A 409 24.07 0.17 -6.38
C THR A 409 24.56 -0.85 -5.37
N ASN A 410 24.19 -0.68 -4.09
CA ASN A 410 24.51 -1.63 -3.03
C ASN A 410 23.83 -2.98 -3.30
N TYR A 411 24.49 -4.06 -2.92
CA TYR A 411 23.91 -5.40 -2.88
C TYR A 411 24.73 -6.28 -1.92
N THR A 412 24.13 -7.40 -1.51
CA THR A 412 24.80 -8.44 -0.73
C THR A 412 24.65 -9.78 -1.42
N GLU A 413 25.76 -10.51 -1.53
CA GLU A 413 25.83 -11.81 -2.19
C GLU A 413 26.41 -12.89 -1.26
N PHE A 414 26.12 -14.15 -1.57
CA PHE A 414 26.88 -15.31 -1.17
C PHE A 414 27.89 -15.63 -2.28
N PRO A 415 29.20 -15.35 -2.11
CA PRO A 415 30.19 -15.66 -3.15
C PRO A 415 30.28 -17.17 -3.45
N ASP A 416 30.00 -17.99 -2.44
CA ASP A 416 29.82 -19.44 -2.56
C ASP A 416 28.39 -19.79 -2.15
N CYS A 417 27.60 -20.29 -3.10
CA CYS A 417 26.20 -20.67 -2.89
C CYS A 417 25.98 -21.80 -1.85
N SER A 418 27.05 -22.48 -1.42
CA SER A 418 27.04 -23.51 -0.37
C SER A 418 27.52 -22.99 0.99
N SER A 419 27.79 -21.68 1.11
CA SER A 419 28.27 -21.03 2.32
C SER A 419 27.39 -19.84 2.71
N THR A 420 27.09 -19.72 4.00
CA THR A 420 26.35 -18.57 4.55
C THR A 420 27.20 -17.31 4.68
N GLN A 421 28.47 -17.35 4.25
CA GLN A 421 29.34 -16.18 4.22
C GLN A 421 28.84 -15.16 3.20
N GLN A 422 28.54 -13.96 3.68
CA GLN A 422 28.05 -12.86 2.86
C GLN A 422 29.13 -11.83 2.56
N VAL A 423 29.02 -11.17 1.41
CA VAL A 423 29.81 -10.00 1.03
C VAL A 423 28.86 -8.90 0.56
N THR A 424 28.98 -7.72 1.16
CA THR A 424 28.25 -6.51 0.74
C THR A 424 29.18 -5.60 -0.05
N ARG A 425 28.72 -5.08 -1.20
CA ARG A 425 29.50 -4.19 -2.07
C ARG A 425 28.77 -2.89 -2.35
N ASN A 426 29.52 -1.89 -2.85
CA ASN A 426 29.02 -0.55 -3.18
C ASN A 426 28.28 0.11 -2.00
N ASN A 427 28.77 -0.06 -0.77
CA ASN A 427 28.20 0.51 0.45
C ASN A 427 29.19 1.51 1.10
N PRO A 428 28.81 2.78 1.33
CA PRO A 428 27.54 3.39 0.93
C PRO A 428 27.40 3.50 -0.60
N PRO A 429 26.15 3.56 -1.11
CA PRO A 429 25.88 3.81 -2.52
C PRO A 429 26.41 5.20 -2.93
N PRO A 430 26.81 5.41 -4.20
CA PRO A 430 27.26 6.73 -4.66
C PRO A 430 26.13 7.75 -4.61
N THR A 431 26.42 8.94 -4.09
CA THR A 431 25.49 10.08 -4.08
C THR A 431 25.63 10.96 -5.33
N ASP A 432 26.78 10.92 -5.99
CA ASP A 432 27.06 11.66 -7.23
C ASP A 432 26.82 10.78 -8.47
N TYR A 433 26.42 11.41 -9.58
CA TYR A 433 26.27 10.73 -10.87
C TYR A 433 26.93 11.50 -12.03
N PRO A 434 27.74 10.84 -12.89
CA PRO A 434 28.25 9.48 -12.72
C PRO A 434 29.24 9.42 -11.53
N PRO A 435 29.34 8.27 -10.85
CA PRO A 435 30.27 8.14 -9.73
C PRO A 435 31.73 8.15 -10.20
N THR A 436 32.62 8.65 -9.35
CA THR A 436 34.08 8.68 -9.61
C THR A 436 34.67 7.27 -9.76
N THR A 437 34.13 6.32 -9.01
CA THR A 437 34.49 4.90 -9.08
C THR A 437 33.31 4.14 -9.66
N THR A 438 33.56 3.33 -10.69
CA THR A 438 32.52 2.49 -11.29
C THR A 438 32.04 1.46 -10.25
N PRO A 439 30.72 1.35 -10.01
CA PRO A 439 30.18 0.34 -9.10
C PRO A 439 30.58 -1.07 -9.54
N THR A 440 30.92 -1.91 -8.57
CA THR A 440 31.28 -3.31 -8.83
C THR A 440 29.99 -4.11 -9.09
N PRO A 441 29.89 -4.91 -10.16
CA PRO A 441 28.75 -5.80 -10.37
C PRO A 441 28.85 -7.06 -9.49
N PRO A 442 27.73 -7.78 -9.24
CA PRO A 442 27.75 -9.09 -8.59
C PRO A 442 28.74 -10.07 -9.24
N ASP A 443 29.37 -10.90 -8.42
CA ASP A 443 30.36 -11.87 -8.89
C ASP A 443 29.70 -12.91 -9.80
N ALA A 444 30.39 -13.30 -10.87
CA ALA A 444 29.88 -14.34 -11.77
C ALA A 444 29.76 -15.68 -11.01
N GLY A 445 28.54 -16.22 -10.94
CA GLY A 445 28.25 -17.46 -10.24
C GLY A 445 27.94 -17.32 -8.74
N SER A 446 27.91 -16.09 -8.20
CA SER A 446 27.43 -15.87 -6.83
C SER A 446 25.93 -16.12 -6.71
N CYS A 447 25.49 -16.44 -5.49
CA CYS A 447 24.08 -16.46 -5.15
C CYS A 447 23.66 -15.14 -4.51
N SER A 448 22.46 -14.70 -4.81
CA SER A 448 21.96 -13.45 -4.25
C SER A 448 21.57 -13.62 -2.79
N TYR A 449 21.77 -12.56 -1.99
CA TYR A 449 21.16 -12.45 -0.67
C TYR A 449 20.25 -11.22 -0.58
N SER A 450 20.67 -10.08 -1.14
CA SER A 450 19.84 -8.88 -1.28
C SER A 450 20.30 -7.99 -2.43
N GLY A 451 19.35 -7.48 -3.22
CA GLY A 451 19.60 -6.38 -4.16
C GLY A 451 19.69 -5.03 -3.44
N GLY A 452 19.74 -3.96 -4.22
CA GLY A 452 19.70 -2.61 -3.64
C GLY A 452 18.39 -2.35 -2.90
N GLY A 453 17.30 -2.90 -3.40
CA GLY A 453 16.00 -2.87 -2.72
C GLY A 453 15.87 -3.81 -1.51
N GLY A 454 16.97 -4.39 -1.02
CA GLY A 454 16.98 -5.41 0.02
C GLY A 454 16.61 -6.78 -0.52
N ASN A 455 15.99 -7.60 0.33
CA ASN A 455 15.52 -8.94 -0.01
C ASN A 455 14.06 -9.19 0.37
N TYR A 456 13.31 -8.14 0.70
CA TYR A 456 11.88 -8.28 0.97
C TYR A 456 11.05 -8.26 -0.33
N LEU A 457 9.75 -8.01 -0.22
CA LEU A 457 8.81 -8.08 -1.35
C LEU A 457 9.00 -6.97 -2.40
N SER A 458 9.67 -5.86 -2.06
CA SER A 458 10.09 -4.87 -3.06
C SER A 458 11.08 -5.49 -4.05
N ASN A 459 12.10 -6.20 -3.55
CA ASN A 459 13.05 -6.96 -4.36
C ASN A 459 12.36 -8.08 -5.17
N GLU A 460 11.35 -8.77 -4.61
CA GLU A 460 10.55 -9.75 -5.38
C GLU A 460 9.95 -9.12 -6.64
N SER A 461 9.28 -7.97 -6.49
CA SER A 461 8.67 -7.29 -7.63
C SER A 461 9.71 -6.81 -8.64
N ALA A 462 10.82 -6.26 -8.14
CA ALA A 462 11.92 -5.77 -8.95
C ALA A 462 12.50 -6.90 -9.82
N TYR A 463 12.90 -8.00 -9.17
CA TYR A 463 13.52 -9.16 -9.81
C TYR A 463 12.60 -9.79 -10.85
N ARG A 464 11.33 -10.06 -10.50
CA ARG A 464 10.37 -10.68 -11.41
C ARG A 464 10.06 -9.80 -12.62
N ASN A 465 9.94 -8.49 -12.42
CA ASN A 465 9.71 -7.53 -13.50
C ASN A 465 10.89 -7.48 -14.50
N THR A 466 12.12 -7.36 -14.01
CA THR A 466 13.31 -7.31 -14.89
C THR A 466 13.62 -8.66 -15.52
N LEU A 467 13.39 -9.77 -14.80
CA LEU A 467 13.49 -11.11 -15.37
C LEU A 467 12.49 -11.33 -16.50
N LEU A 468 11.24 -10.88 -16.34
CA LEU A 468 10.22 -11.02 -17.38
C LEU A 468 10.59 -10.22 -18.63
N ARG A 469 11.13 -8.99 -18.48
CA ARG A 469 11.71 -8.21 -19.59
C ARG A 469 12.79 -9.01 -20.31
N ASP A 470 13.75 -9.56 -19.57
CA ASP A 470 14.91 -10.28 -20.12
C ASP A 470 14.50 -11.56 -20.84
N ARG A 471 13.59 -12.35 -20.25
CA ARG A 471 13.01 -13.56 -20.86
C ARG A 471 12.26 -13.26 -22.16
N MET A 472 11.63 -12.10 -22.25
CA MET A 472 10.94 -11.64 -23.46
C MET A 472 11.87 -10.98 -24.48
N GLY A 473 13.16 -10.85 -24.18
CA GLY A 473 14.16 -10.24 -25.05
C GLY A 473 13.90 -8.75 -25.32
N LEU A 474 13.23 -8.06 -24.40
CA LEU A 474 12.84 -6.66 -24.60
C LEU A 474 13.99 -5.71 -24.25
N LYS A 475 14.10 -4.62 -25.02
CA LYS A 475 15.01 -3.50 -24.78
C LYS A 475 14.22 -2.24 -24.43
N ILE A 476 13.40 -2.36 -23.40
CA ILE A 476 12.58 -1.29 -22.85
C ILE A 476 13.08 -0.90 -21.47
N PRO A 477 12.87 0.34 -21.00
CA PRO A 477 13.09 0.67 -19.59
C PRO A 477 12.29 -0.24 -18.67
N ALA A 478 13.00 -1.01 -17.85
CA ALA A 478 12.37 -1.73 -16.74
C ALA A 478 13.29 -1.81 -15.52
N GLY A 479 12.71 -1.63 -14.34
CA GLY A 479 13.44 -1.67 -13.08
C GLY A 479 12.57 -1.37 -11.88
N HIS A 480 13.21 -0.90 -10.82
CA HIS A 480 12.59 -0.63 -9.54
C HIS A 480 12.99 0.75 -9.01
N ILE A 481 12.02 1.43 -8.39
CA ILE A 481 12.21 2.71 -7.71
C ILE A 481 11.73 2.54 -6.28
N HIS A 482 12.62 2.78 -5.32
CA HIS A 482 12.24 2.96 -3.95
C HIS A 482 11.95 4.44 -3.68
N THR A 483 10.87 4.71 -2.96
CA THR A 483 10.48 6.05 -2.53
C THR A 483 10.93 6.32 -1.10
N PRO A 484 10.98 7.59 -0.66
CA PRO A 484 11.05 7.94 0.75
C PRO A 484 9.92 7.29 1.57
N ASP A 485 10.13 7.19 2.88
CA ASP A 485 9.10 6.78 3.85
C ASP A 485 8.05 7.89 4.05
N MET A 486 6.76 7.54 4.14
CA MET A 486 5.69 8.51 4.38
C MET A 486 5.13 8.51 5.81
N GLN A 487 5.64 7.68 6.71
CA GLN A 487 5.04 7.44 8.05
C GLN A 487 5.45 8.51 9.06
N ARG A 488 5.25 9.77 8.69
CA ARG A 488 5.54 10.95 9.51
C ARG A 488 4.24 11.51 10.05
N PHE A 489 4.07 11.45 11.36
CA PHE A 489 2.87 11.93 12.05
C PHE A 489 3.26 12.89 13.16
N GLU A 490 2.49 13.95 13.34
CA GLU A 490 2.60 14.88 14.47
C GLU A 490 2.04 14.25 15.75
N ARG A 491 1.05 13.39 15.59
CA ARG A 491 0.32 12.78 16.70
C ARG A 491 0.47 11.26 16.75
N PRO A 492 0.51 10.68 17.96
CA PRO A 492 0.81 9.26 18.12
C PRO A 492 -0.32 8.34 17.66
N PHE A 493 -1.59 8.76 17.72
CA PHE A 493 -2.73 7.86 17.45
C PHE A 493 -3.74 8.41 16.44
N ASP A 494 -3.71 9.70 16.10
CA ASP A 494 -4.51 10.24 14.99
C ASP A 494 -4.28 9.44 13.70
N VAL A 495 -5.35 9.13 12.99
CA VAL A 495 -5.29 8.29 11.79
C VAL A 495 -4.66 9.00 10.59
N SER A 496 -4.66 10.33 10.57
CA SER A 496 -4.03 11.16 9.54
C SER A 496 -3.81 12.55 10.10
N ASP A 497 -2.76 13.23 9.66
CA ASP A 497 -2.51 14.63 9.97
C ASP A 497 -1.87 15.36 8.76
N THR A 498 -1.59 16.65 8.93
CA THR A 498 -1.00 17.51 7.89
C THR A 498 0.42 17.11 7.50
N THR A 499 1.21 16.56 8.43
CA THR A 499 2.57 16.14 8.15
C THR A 499 2.56 14.85 7.31
N PHE A 500 1.74 13.88 7.69
CA PHE A 500 1.55 12.64 6.91
C PHE A 500 1.09 12.93 5.49
N ASP A 501 0.10 13.83 5.35
CA ASP A 501 -0.40 14.26 4.05
C ASP A 501 0.68 14.96 3.21
N ALA A 502 1.42 15.90 3.81
CA ALA A 502 2.48 16.64 3.12
C ALA A 502 3.57 15.72 2.56
N TRP A 503 4.05 14.75 3.36
CA TRP A 503 5.05 13.78 2.93
C TRP A 503 4.54 12.94 1.75
N ARG A 504 3.35 12.35 1.90
CA ARG A 504 2.76 11.54 0.84
C ARG A 504 2.51 12.33 -0.44
N LEU A 505 2.00 13.57 -0.37
CA LEU A 505 1.77 14.41 -1.55
C LEU A 505 3.08 14.73 -2.28
N ALA A 506 4.15 15.07 -1.53
CA ALA A 506 5.46 15.32 -2.12
C ALA A 506 6.04 14.08 -2.79
N ILE A 507 5.98 12.92 -2.13
CA ILE A 507 6.48 11.64 -2.66
C ILE A 507 5.71 11.25 -3.92
N VAL A 508 4.37 11.26 -3.90
CA VAL A 508 3.53 10.89 -5.05
C VAL A 508 3.80 11.80 -6.25
N ALA A 509 3.95 13.11 -6.02
CA ALA A 509 4.21 14.06 -7.10
C ALA A 509 5.59 13.84 -7.74
N GLN A 510 6.63 13.65 -6.94
CA GLN A 510 7.98 13.40 -7.46
C GLN A 510 8.11 12.02 -8.10
N ALA A 511 7.45 10.99 -7.56
CA ALA A 511 7.37 9.67 -8.19
C ALA A 511 6.70 9.77 -9.57
N GLY A 512 5.61 10.53 -9.70
CA GLY A 512 4.98 10.81 -10.99
C GLY A 512 5.94 11.48 -11.98
N ASN A 513 6.71 12.46 -11.54
CA ASN A 513 7.74 13.08 -12.37
C ASN A 513 8.81 12.07 -12.83
N LEU A 514 9.24 11.15 -11.96
CA LEU A 514 10.18 10.08 -12.35
C LEU A 514 9.57 9.13 -13.41
N ILE A 515 8.30 8.75 -13.27
CA ILE A 515 7.60 7.92 -14.27
C ILE A 515 7.50 8.65 -15.62
N HIS A 516 7.28 9.97 -15.63
CA HIS A 516 7.30 10.77 -16.86
C HIS A 516 8.67 10.74 -17.54
N VAL A 517 9.77 10.86 -16.80
CA VAL A 517 11.14 10.77 -17.36
C VAL A 517 11.40 9.38 -17.98
N VAL A 518 10.87 8.32 -17.37
CA VAL A 518 10.95 6.98 -17.97
C VAL A 518 10.15 6.93 -19.28
N ALA A 519 8.97 7.57 -19.33
CA ALA A 519 8.18 7.66 -20.56
C ALA A 519 8.92 8.40 -21.69
N ASP A 520 9.61 9.51 -21.37
CA ASP A 520 10.44 10.26 -22.33
C ASP A 520 11.62 9.45 -22.89
N SER A 521 12.09 8.46 -22.13
CA SER A 521 13.22 7.61 -22.50
C SER A 521 12.82 6.25 -23.09
N SER A 522 11.52 5.97 -23.20
CA SER A 522 10.97 4.69 -23.66
C SER A 522 10.82 4.59 -25.17
#